data_AF-A0A9D5Z8Z0-F1
#
_entry.id   AF-A0A9D5Z8Z0-F1
#
_cell.length_a   1.000
_cell.length_b   1.000
_cell.length_c   1.000
_cell.angle_alpha   90.00
_cell.angle_beta   90.00
_cell.angle_gamma   90.00
#
_symmetry.space_group_name_H-M   'P 1'
#
loop_
_entity.id
_entity.type
_entity.pdbx_description
1 polymer ?
#
loop_
_entity_poly.entity_id
_entity_poly.type
_entity_poly.pdbx_seq_one_letter_code
_entity_poly.pdbx_strand_id
1 'polypeptide(L)' 'METPLILDLPAGEHHICLCGRSKNAPHCDGSHKGGRTGPRRVMMDHPGRVAVCSCGKTSAPPFCDGSHE' A
#
# COMPACT_ATOMS: atom_id res chain seq x y z
N MET A 1 -15.87 5.07 8.86
CA MET A 1 -14.99 6.05 8.21
C MET A 1 -13.63 5.40 8.10
N GLU A 2 -13.40 4.64 7.01
CA GLU A 2 -12.07 4.06 6.74
C GLU A 2 -11.29 5.11 5.96
N THR A 3 -10.31 5.76 6.59
CA THR A 3 -9.50 6.78 5.91
C THR A 3 -8.30 6.15 5.22
N PRO A 4 -7.93 6.64 4.03
CA PRO A 4 -6.72 6.18 3.36
C PRO A 4 -5.49 6.55 4.19
N LEU A 5 -4.45 5.74 4.07
CA LEU A 5 -3.19 6.02 4.73
C LEU A 5 -2.34 6.94 3.85
N ILE A 6 -1.95 8.09 4.37
CA ILE A 6 -1.05 9.01 3.67
C ILE A 6 0.40 8.62 4.01
N LEU A 7 1.18 8.29 2.99
CA LEU A 7 2.60 7.97 3.13
C LEU A 7 3.46 9.02 2.44
N ASP A 8 4.49 9.48 3.12
CA ASP A 8 5.63 10.17 2.53
C ASP A 8 6.63 9.12 2.02
N LEU A 9 6.76 8.99 0.71
CA LEU A 9 7.70 8.06 0.09
C LEU A 9 8.86 8.83 -0.54
N PRO A 10 10.13 8.48 -0.22
CA PRO A 10 11.28 9.00 -0.97
C PRO A 10 11.30 8.46 -2.41
N ALA A 11 12.14 9.04 -3.26
CA ALA A 11 12.38 8.49 -4.59
C ALA A 11 12.91 7.05 -4.51
N GLY A 12 12.55 6.22 -5.48
CA GLY A 12 12.96 4.82 -5.58
C GLY A 12 11.82 3.82 -5.50
N GLU A 13 12.20 2.56 -5.29
CA GLU A 13 11.29 1.41 -5.26
C GLU A 13 10.76 1.13 -3.85
N HIS A 14 9.45 1.04 -3.74
CA HIS A 14 8.72 0.74 -2.50
C HIS A 14 7.80 -0.45 -2.69
N HIS A 15 7.72 -1.32 -1.67
CA HIS A 15 6.77 -2.43 -1.65
C HIS A 15 5.69 -2.18 -0.60
N ILE A 16 4.47 -1.91 -1.08
CA ILE A 16 3.32 -1.65 -0.22
C ILE A 16 2.57 -2.95 0.03
N CYS A 17 2.37 -3.27 1.30
CA CYS A 17 1.68 -4.47 1.76
C CYS A 17 0.19 -4.37 1.49
N LEU A 18 -0.37 -5.39 0.84
CA LEU A 18 -1.81 -5.57 0.65
C LEU A 18 -2.35 -6.86 1.29
N CYS A 19 -1.47 -7.64 1.93
CA CYS A 19 -1.84 -8.94 2.48
C CYS A 19 -2.43 -8.88 3.90
N GLY A 20 -2.34 -7.73 4.57
CA GLY A 20 -2.80 -7.54 5.96
C GLY A 20 -1.99 -8.26 7.03
N ARG A 21 -0.92 -8.98 6.67
CA ARG A 21 -0.09 -9.78 7.59
C ARG A 21 1.23 -9.12 7.99
N SER A 22 1.57 -7.99 7.38
CA SER A 22 2.85 -7.34 7.64
C SER A 22 2.85 -6.65 9.00
N LYS A 23 3.92 -6.85 9.76
CA LYS A 23 4.19 -6.13 11.01
C LYS A 23 4.79 -4.74 10.75
N ASN A 24 5.26 -4.49 9.54
CA ASN A 24 5.79 -3.21 9.09
C ASN A 24 4.80 -2.47 8.16
N ALA A 25 3.50 -2.73 8.33
CA ALA A 25 2.47 -2.06 7.54
C ALA A 25 2.64 -0.53 7.65
N PRO A 26 2.54 0.21 6.53
CA PRO A 26 2.04 -0.21 5.22
C PRO A 26 3.07 -0.88 4.30
N HIS A 27 4.33 -1.02 4.70
CA HIS A 27 5.37 -1.64 3.88
C HIS A 27 5.33 -3.17 3.98
N CYS A 28 5.88 -3.84 2.97
CA CYS A 28 6.04 -5.29 2.98
C CYS A 28 7.27 -5.69 3.81
N ASP A 29 7.10 -6.69 4.68
CA ASP A 29 8.17 -7.35 5.46
C ASP A 29 8.37 -8.82 5.08
N GLY A 30 7.69 -9.29 4.01
CA GLY A 30 7.75 -10.68 3.58
C GLY A 30 6.72 -11.62 4.25
N SER A 31 5.89 -11.13 5.17
CA SER A 31 4.85 -11.94 5.85
C SER A 31 3.73 -12.44 4.92
N HIS A 32 3.73 -12.03 3.65
CA HIS A 32 2.77 -12.50 2.64
C HIS A 32 3.03 -13.94 2.16
N LYS A 33 4.20 -14.53 2.45
CA LYS A 33 4.54 -15.90 2.03
C LYS A 33 3.49 -16.90 2.51
N GLY A 34 3.00 -17.76 1.61
CA GLY A 34 1.91 -18.72 1.88
C GLY A 34 0.50 -18.11 1.83
N GLY A 35 0.36 -16.82 1.52
CA GLY A 35 -0.91 -16.17 1.21
C GLY A 35 -1.19 -16.12 -0.30
N ARG A 36 -2.41 -15.72 -0.67
CA ARG A 36 -2.81 -15.46 -2.08
C ARG A 36 -2.54 -14.02 -2.53
N THR A 37 -2.40 -13.09 -1.57
CA THR A 37 -2.25 -11.66 -1.83
C THR A 37 -0.82 -11.24 -1.51
N GLY A 38 -0.13 -10.65 -2.49
CA GLY A 38 1.23 -10.13 -2.36
C GLY A 38 1.28 -8.60 -2.22
N PRO A 39 2.46 -8.02 -1.95
CA PRO A 39 2.65 -6.58 -1.98
C PRO A 39 2.59 -6.04 -3.40
N ARG A 40 2.34 -4.73 -3.53
CA ARG A 40 2.43 -4.02 -4.80
C ARG A 40 3.67 -3.13 -4.83
N ARG A 41 4.38 -3.16 -5.94
CA ARG A 41 5.52 -2.29 -6.19
C ARG A 41 5.06 -0.89 -6.58
N VAL A 42 5.64 0.12 -5.95
CA VAL A 42 5.45 1.54 -6.23
C VAL A 42 6.82 2.12 -6.56
N MET A 43 6.95 2.74 -7.72
CA MET A 43 8.14 3.47 -8.13
C MET A 43 7.86 4.97 -7.99
N MET A 44 8.75 5.69 -7.32
CA MET A 44 8.69 7.14 -7.15
C MET A 44 9.85 7.79 -7.87
N ASP A 45 9.57 8.67 -8.85
CA ASP A 45 10.61 9.43 -9.55
C ASP A 45 11.24 10.51 -8.67
N HIS A 46 10.45 11.06 -7.74
CA HIS A 46 10.87 12.04 -6.75
C HIS A 46 10.15 11.78 -5.41
N PRO A 47 10.67 12.28 -4.27
CA PRO A 47 9.95 12.21 -3.01
C PRO A 47 8.56 12.83 -3.12
N GLY A 48 7.57 12.21 -2.49
CA GLY A 48 6.19 12.68 -2.57
C GLY A 48 5.25 11.96 -1.62
N ARG A 49 4.04 12.53 -1.47
CA ARG A 49 2.97 11.93 -0.69
C ARG A 49 2.03 11.13 -1.58
N VAL A 50 1.66 9.95 -1.13
CA VAL A 50 0.67 9.09 -1.79
C VAL A 50 -0.39 8.63 -0.81
N ALA A 51 -1.62 8.50 -1.30
CA ALA A 51 -2.72 7.90 -0.55
C ALA A 51 -2.79 6.40 -0.86
N VAL A 52 -2.53 5.57 0.15
CA VAL A 52 -2.61 4.11 0.07
C VAL A 52 -3.95 3.64 0.61
N CYS A 53 -4.56 2.68 -0.09
CA CYS A 53 -5.81 2.09 0.33
C CYS A 53 -5.62 1.21 1.58
N SER A 54 -6.45 1.45 2.57
CA SER A 54 -6.52 0.70 3.83
C SER A 54 -7.79 -0.16 3.97
N CYS A 55 -8.84 0.12 3.20
CA CYS A 55 -10.14 -0.57 3.27
C CYS A 55 -10.23 -1.85 2.42
N GLY A 56 -9.28 -2.05 1.49
CA GLY A 56 -9.26 -3.19 0.57
C GLY A 56 -10.27 -3.14 -0.58
N LYS A 57 -11.02 -2.05 -0.77
CA LYS A 57 -12.05 -1.90 -1.81
C LYS A 57 -11.58 -1.21 -3.10
N THR A 58 -10.33 -0.72 -3.12
CA THR A 58 -9.78 0.01 -4.29
C THR A 58 -9.72 -0.88 -5.53
N SER A 59 -10.03 -0.30 -6.69
CA SER A 59 -9.77 -0.89 -8.01
C SER A 59 -8.38 -0.56 -8.54
N ALA A 60 -7.64 0.33 -7.88
CA ALA A 60 -6.30 0.79 -8.26
C ALA A 60 -5.21 0.48 -7.20
N PRO A 61 -5.04 -0.78 -6.76
CA PRO A 61 -4.07 -1.11 -5.71
C PRO A 61 -2.62 -0.75 -6.12
N PRO A 62 -1.82 -0.18 -5.20
CA PRO A 62 -2.09 -0.04 -3.77
C PRO A 62 -2.75 1.30 -3.39
N PHE A 63 -3.09 2.15 -4.35
CA PHE A 63 -3.54 3.51 -4.12
C PHE A 63 -5.02 3.57 -3.74
N CYS A 64 -5.38 4.62 -3.00
CA CYS A 64 -6.77 4.96 -2.73
C CYS A 64 -7.41 5.61 -3.96
N ASP A 65 -8.59 5.15 -4.33
CA ASP A 65 -9.41 5.67 -5.44
C ASP A 65 -10.76 6.24 -4.96
N GLY A 66 -10.99 6.28 -3.64
CA GLY A 66 -12.25 6.75 -3.06
C GLY A 66 -13.29 5.66 -2.82
N SER A 67 -13.06 4.41 -3.21
CA SER A 67 -14.01 3.29 -3.02
C SER A 67 -14.35 2.92 -1.57
N HIS A 68 -13.88 3.68 -0.58
CA HIS A 68 -14.14 3.45 0.85
C HIS A 68 -15.37 4.21 1.38
N GLU A 69 -15.95 5.10 0.58
CA GLU A 69 -17.16 5.86 0.89
C GLU A 69 -18.44 5.06 0.67
#